data_AF-A0A561U988-F1
#
_entry.id   AF-A0A561U988-F1
#
_cell.length_a   1.000
_cell.length_b   1.000
_cell.length_c   1.000
_cell.angle_alpha   90.00
_cell.angle_beta   90.00
_cell.angle_gamma   90.00
#
_symmetry.space_group_name_H-M   'P 1'
#
loop_
_entity.id
_entity.type
_entity.pdbx_description
1 polymer ?
#
loop_
_entity_poly.entity_id
_entity_poly.type
_entity_poly.pdbx_seq_one_letter_code
_entity_poly.pdbx_strand_id
1 'polypeptide(L)'
;MTTPSAPALNWSLIVLLGVFALVRPILNITGGMDLLGRPVGPVLLTVLISAAWIAVVVWRRSARPVLTLTCAGLVYGVLAVVLSAVLSPILDGELSGPLATPGDIGVVMVLLVNAVWGAAAGLVALAVESRRESLRR
;
A
#
# COMPACT_ATOMS: atom_id res chain seq x y z
N MET A 1 -10.14 -29.82 23.97
CA MET A 1 -9.69 -28.42 24.01
C MET A 1 -9.37 -28.00 22.59
N THR A 2 -10.31 -27.34 21.89
CA THR A 2 -10.04 -26.75 20.57
C THR A 2 -9.55 -25.33 20.81
N THR A 3 -8.30 -25.05 20.46
CA THR A 3 -7.78 -23.68 20.47
C THR A 3 -8.59 -22.86 19.45
N PRO A 4 -9.05 -21.64 19.79
CA PRO A 4 -9.71 -20.78 18.82
C PRO A 4 -8.71 -20.47 17.69
N SER A 5 -8.98 -20.98 16.49
CA SER A 5 -8.19 -20.66 15.30
C SER A 5 -8.30 -19.16 15.07
N ALA A 6 -7.17 -18.46 15.03
CA ALA A 6 -7.15 -17.03 14.75
C ALA A 6 -7.86 -16.76 13.40
N PRO A 7 -8.65 -15.67 13.28
CA PRO A 7 -9.32 -15.33 12.03
C PRO A 7 -8.31 -15.28 10.88
N ALA A 8 -8.59 -16.04 9.82
CA ALA A 8 -7.72 -16.11 8.65
C ALA A 8 -7.67 -14.75 7.93
N LEU A 9 -6.48 -14.43 7.41
CA LEU A 9 -6.25 -13.18 6.67
C LEU A 9 -6.85 -13.30 5.26
N ASN A 10 -7.60 -12.29 4.82
CA ASN A 10 -8.17 -12.28 3.47
C ASN A 10 -7.10 -11.81 2.45
N TRP A 11 -6.36 -12.78 1.89
CA TRP A 11 -5.31 -12.51 0.91
C TRP A 11 -5.83 -11.86 -0.37
N SER A 12 -7.03 -12.21 -0.83
CA SER A 12 -7.64 -11.58 -2.01
C SER A 12 -7.85 -10.08 -1.80
N LEU A 13 -8.28 -9.67 -0.61
CA LEU A 13 -8.41 -8.25 -0.25
C LEU A 13 -7.05 -7.56 -0.22
N ILE A 14 -6.04 -8.19 0.38
CA ILE A 14 -4.67 -7.66 0.47
C ILE A 14 -4.09 -7.40 -0.91
N VAL A 15 -4.21 -8.38 -1.81
CA VAL A 15 -3.71 -8.28 -3.18
C VAL A 15 -4.45 -7.17 -3.93
N LEU A 16 -5.78 -7.11 -3.81
CA LEU A 16 -6.58 -6.06 -4.46
C LEU A 16 -6.16 -4.65 -4.00
N LEU A 17 -5.96 -4.45 -2.70
CA LEU A 17 -5.53 -3.16 -2.15
C LEU A 17 -4.10 -2.80 -2.58
N GLY A 18 -3.18 -3.77 -2.60
CA GLY A 18 -1.82 -3.57 -3.07
C GLY A 18 -1.76 -3.21 -4.56
N VAL A 19 -2.54 -3.91 -5.40
CA VAL A 19 -2.67 -3.61 -6.84
C VAL A 19 -3.30 -2.24 -7.06
N PHE A 20 -4.33 -1.88 -6.30
CA PHE A 20 -4.98 -0.56 -6.40
C PHE A 20 -3.98 0.59 -6.20
N ALA A 21 -3.00 0.42 -5.31
CA ALA A 21 -1.97 1.44 -5.08
C ALA A 21 -1.01 1.65 -6.27
N LEU A 22 -0.97 0.74 -7.26
CA LEU A 22 -0.19 0.92 -8.50
C LEU A 22 -0.68 2.08 -9.37
N VAL A 23 -1.87 2.62 -9.12
CA VAL A 23 -2.35 3.87 -9.72
C VAL A 23 -1.30 4.98 -9.59
N ARG A 24 -0.59 5.07 -8.46
CA ARG A 24 0.43 6.09 -8.24
C ARG A 24 1.64 5.93 -9.16
N PRO A 25 2.34 4.77 -9.19
CA PRO A 25 3.36 4.49 -10.18
C PRO A 25 2.92 4.79 -11.61
N ILE A 26 1.74 4.32 -12.02
CA ILE A 26 1.22 4.50 -13.38
C ILE A 26 1.05 5.99 -13.71
N LEU A 27 0.50 6.79 -12.80
CA LEU A 27 0.34 8.24 -13.02
C LEU A 27 1.67 8.99 -13.05
N ASN A 28 2.67 8.55 -12.28
CA ASN A 28 4.02 9.11 -12.37
C ASN A 28 4.66 8.81 -13.72
N ILE A 29 4.52 7.58 -14.21
CA ILE A 29 5.09 7.12 -15.48
C ILE A 29 4.44 7.81 -16.69
N THR A 30 3.11 7.92 -16.68
CA THR A 30 2.34 8.47 -17.81
C THR A 30 2.34 10.00 -17.86
N GLY A 31 3.00 10.68 -16.93
CA GLY A 31 2.93 12.14 -16.79
C GLY A 31 1.60 12.66 -16.23
N GLY A 32 0.66 11.77 -15.88
CA GLY A 32 -0.62 12.15 -15.29
C GLY A 32 -0.48 12.91 -13.97
N MET A 33 0.62 12.70 -13.23
CA MET A 33 0.91 13.45 -12.00
C MET A 33 1.14 14.95 -12.24
N ASP A 34 1.60 15.33 -13.43
CA ASP A 34 1.86 16.74 -13.77
C ASP A 34 0.56 17.53 -13.97
N LEU A 35 -0.52 16.83 -14.36
CA LEU A 35 -1.87 17.41 -14.46
C LEU A 35 -2.45 17.78 -13.10
N LEU A 36 -2.06 17.08 -12.02
CA LEU A 36 -2.48 17.40 -10.65
C LEU A 36 -1.66 18.55 -10.03
N GLY A 37 -0.59 18.99 -10.68
CA GLY A 37 0.33 20.02 -10.17
C GLY A 37 1.26 19.52 -9.07
N ARG A 38 2.52 19.99 -9.08
CA ARG A 38 3.52 19.67 -8.05
C ARG A 38 3.63 20.83 -7.04
N PRO A 39 3.74 20.56 -5.73
CA PRO A 39 3.94 19.27 -5.06
C PRO A 39 2.64 18.59 -4.57
N VAL A 40 1.47 19.19 -4.83
CA VAL A 40 0.19 18.76 -4.23
C VAL A 40 -0.28 17.41 -4.78
N GLY A 41 -0.10 17.14 -6.07
CA GLY A 41 -0.57 15.91 -6.72
C GLY A 41 -0.10 14.60 -6.06
N PRO A 42 1.21 14.40 -5.83
CA PRO A 42 1.71 13.21 -5.16
C PRO A 42 1.19 13.02 -3.73
N VAL A 43 1.07 14.11 -2.97
CA VAL A 43 0.56 14.07 -1.59
C VAL A 43 -0.92 13.73 -1.59
N LEU A 44 -1.71 14.42 -2.43
CA LEU A 44 -3.13 14.19 -2.58
C LEU A 44 -3.43 12.75 -2.96
N LEU A 45 -2.71 12.21 -3.95
CA LEU A 45 -2.93 10.82 -4.37
C LEU A 45 -2.59 9.83 -3.27
N THR A 46 -1.52 10.07 -2.51
CA THR A 46 -1.15 9.22 -1.36
C THR A 46 -2.27 9.24 -0.30
N VAL A 47 -2.81 10.43 0.01
CA VAL A 47 -3.94 10.57 0.94
C VAL A 47 -5.17 9.84 0.42
N LEU A 48 -5.50 9.96 -0.87
CA LEU A 48 -6.64 9.27 -1.49
C LEU A 48 -6.49 7.74 -1.45
N ILE A 49 -5.31 7.21 -1.76
CA ILE A 49 -5.03 5.77 -1.67
C ILE A 49 -5.16 5.29 -0.23
N SER A 50 -4.55 5.99 0.73
CA SER A 50 -4.66 5.65 2.15
C SER A 50 -6.10 5.72 2.66
N ALA A 51 -6.87 6.73 2.26
CA ALA A 51 -8.28 6.85 2.60
C ALA A 51 -9.11 5.70 2.02
N ALA A 52 -8.87 5.32 0.77
CA ALA A 52 -9.53 4.18 0.14
C ALA A 52 -9.20 2.86 0.84
N TRP A 53 -7.93 2.62 1.18
CA TRP A 53 -7.48 1.48 1.97
C TRP A 53 -8.20 1.38 3.31
N ILE A 54 -8.20 2.47 4.07
CA ILE A 54 -8.87 2.56 5.37
C ILE A 54 -10.38 2.31 5.19
N ALA A 55 -11.03 3.00 4.26
CA ALA A 55 -12.47 2.88 4.03
C ALA A 55 -12.88 1.45 3.68
N VAL A 56 -12.15 0.78 2.78
CA VAL A 56 -12.43 -0.61 2.39
C VAL A 56 -12.25 -1.56 3.57
N VAL A 57 -11.17 -1.44 4.34
CA VAL A 57 -10.91 -2.30 5.50
C VAL A 57 -11.98 -2.11 6.59
N VAL A 58 -12.33 -0.86 6.90
CA VAL A 58 -13.37 -0.48 7.86
C VAL A 58 -14.77 -0.92 7.42
N TRP A 59 -15.05 -0.88 6.11
CA TRP A 59 -16.31 -1.40 5.56
C TRP A 59 -16.36 -2.91 5.68
N ARG A 60 -15.30 -3.60 5.22
CA ARG A 60 -15.21 -5.06 5.25
C ARG A 60 -15.12 -5.64 6.66
N ARG A 61 -14.96 -4.80 7.70
CA ARG A 61 -14.77 -5.20 9.10
C ARG A 61 -13.67 -6.25 9.23
N SER A 62 -12.51 -5.94 8.69
CA SER A 62 -11.39 -6.89 8.74
C SER A 62 -11.06 -7.21 10.18
N ALA A 63 -10.94 -8.49 10.53
CA ALA A 63 -10.62 -8.90 11.90
C ALA A 63 -9.23 -8.41 12.36
N ARG A 64 -8.34 -8.06 11.43
CA ARG A 64 -6.95 -7.64 11.67
C ARG A 64 -6.56 -6.48 10.76
N PRO A 65 -7.11 -5.27 10.95
CA PRO A 65 -6.95 -4.14 10.02
C PRO A 65 -5.48 -3.73 9.84
N VAL A 66 -4.70 -3.73 10.93
CA VAL A 66 -3.26 -3.42 10.89
C VAL A 66 -2.49 -4.40 10.02
N LEU A 67 -2.65 -5.70 10.28
CA LEU A 67 -1.93 -6.74 9.54
C LEU A 67 -2.36 -6.76 8.07
N THR A 68 -3.67 -6.58 7.78
CA THR A 68 -4.18 -6.45 6.41
C THR A 68 -3.50 -5.31 5.66
N LEU A 69 -3.45 -4.10 6.23
CA LEU A 69 -2.88 -2.95 5.55
C LEU A 69 -1.35 -2.98 5.48
N THR A 70 -0.66 -3.55 6.47
CA THR A 70 0.79 -3.83 6.38
C THR A 70 1.10 -4.77 5.21
N CYS A 71 0.36 -5.88 5.08
CA CYS A 71 0.54 -6.81 3.97
C CYS A 71 0.17 -6.16 2.62
N ALA A 72 -0.87 -5.31 2.58
CA ALA A 72 -1.22 -4.57 1.36
C ALA A 72 -0.09 -3.60 0.95
N GLY A 73 0.52 -2.93 1.92
CA GLY A 73 1.73 -2.13 1.74
C GLY A 73 2.89 -2.94 1.17
N LEU A 74 3.16 -4.12 1.74
CA LEU A 74 4.20 -5.02 1.22
C LEU A 74 3.92 -5.49 -0.21
N VAL A 75 2.68 -5.89 -0.51
CA VAL A 75 2.29 -6.27 -1.88
C VAL A 75 2.51 -5.11 -2.84
N TYR A 76 2.06 -3.91 -2.49
CA TYR A 76 2.32 -2.71 -3.30
C TYR A 76 3.83 -2.46 -3.47
N GLY A 77 4.63 -2.59 -2.41
CA GLY A 77 6.08 -2.41 -2.47
C GLY A 77 6.76 -3.40 -3.42
N VAL A 78 6.40 -4.68 -3.36
CA VAL A 78 6.89 -5.71 -4.28
C VAL A 78 6.49 -5.38 -5.72
N LEU A 79 5.21 -5.06 -5.95
CA LEU A 79 4.71 -4.73 -7.29
C LEU A 79 5.38 -3.47 -7.86
N ALA A 80 5.67 -2.47 -7.02
CA ALA A 80 6.36 -1.25 -7.43
C ALA A 80 7.82 -1.53 -7.82
N VAL A 81 8.52 -2.40 -7.07
CA VAL A 81 9.89 -2.84 -7.42
C VAL A 81 9.87 -3.59 -8.75
N VAL A 82 8.96 -4.55 -8.93
CA VAL A 82 8.82 -5.31 -10.18
C VAL A 82 8.49 -4.38 -11.35
N LEU A 83 7.56 -3.45 -11.16
CA LEU A 83 7.19 -2.49 -12.19
C LEU A 83 8.38 -1.61 -12.57
N SER A 84 9.15 -1.11 -11.60
CA SER A 84 10.37 -0.33 -11.84
C SER A 84 11.42 -1.16 -12.60
N ALA A 85 11.60 -2.43 -12.22
CA ALA A 85 12.55 -3.34 -12.83
C ALA A 85 12.26 -3.63 -14.31
N VAL A 86 10.98 -3.77 -14.64
CA VAL A 86 10.53 -4.05 -16.01
C VAL A 86 10.52 -2.78 -16.84
N LEU A 87 10.06 -1.68 -16.25
CA LEU A 87 9.77 -0.48 -17.03
C LEU A 87 10.98 0.42 -17.22
N SER A 88 11.89 0.54 -16.24
CA SER A 88 13.08 1.39 -16.39
C SER A 88 13.97 0.98 -17.57
N PRO A 89 14.27 -0.31 -17.84
CA PRO A 89 15.06 -0.68 -19.02
C PRO A 89 14.32 -0.37 -20.33
N ILE A 90 12.99 -0.39 -20.32
CA ILE A 90 12.16 -0.12 -21.51
C ILE A 90 12.11 1.38 -21.83
N LEU A 91 11.98 2.22 -20.80
CA LEU A 91 11.83 3.67 -20.97
C LEU A 91 13.17 4.40 -21.04
N ASP A 92 14.10 4.03 -20.14
CA ASP A 92 15.34 4.77 -19.90
C ASP A 92 16.55 4.09 -20.55
N GLY A 93 16.40 2.85 -21.04
CA GLY A 93 17.48 2.06 -21.64
C GLY A 93 18.47 1.46 -20.63
N GLU A 94 18.34 1.82 -19.35
CA GLU A 94 19.16 1.32 -18.26
C GLU A 94 18.28 0.88 -17.08
N LEU A 95 18.75 -0.11 -16.33
CA LEU A 95 18.06 -0.52 -15.11
C LEU A 95 18.16 0.59 -14.07
N SER A 96 17.03 1.15 -13.67
CA SER A 96 16.92 2.19 -12.66
C SER A 96 15.99 1.79 -11.51
N GLY A 97 16.15 2.45 -10.37
CA GLY A 97 15.31 2.25 -9.19
C GLY A 97 15.90 1.27 -8.16
N PRO A 98 15.06 0.64 -7.32
CA PRO A 98 15.53 -0.07 -6.12
C PRO A 98 16.55 -1.19 -6.40
N LEU A 99 16.41 -1.88 -7.54
CA LEU A 99 17.31 -2.94 -7.98
C LEU A 99 18.62 -2.44 -8.59
N ALA A 100 18.68 -1.19 -9.02
CA ALA A 100 19.92 -0.57 -9.51
C ALA A 100 20.80 -0.06 -8.36
N THR A 101 20.28 -0.05 -7.13
CA THR A 101 21.02 0.42 -5.95
C THR A 101 22.00 -0.66 -5.49
N PRO A 102 23.30 -0.36 -5.30
CA PRO A 102 24.27 -1.36 -4.84
C PRO A 102 23.89 -1.95 -3.47
N GLY A 103 23.98 -3.27 -3.32
CA GLY A 103 23.86 -3.98 -2.04
C GLY A 103 22.44 -4.29 -1.56
N ASP A 104 21.43 -4.34 -2.44
CA ASP A 104 20.03 -4.74 -2.16
C ASP A 104 19.26 -3.87 -1.13
N ILE A 105 19.90 -2.85 -0.57
CA ILE A 105 19.31 -1.94 0.44
C ILE A 105 18.07 -1.22 -0.12
N GLY A 106 18.07 -0.90 -1.42
CA GLY A 106 16.96 -0.21 -2.07
C GLY A 106 15.63 -0.96 -1.96
N VAL A 107 15.63 -2.26 -2.24
CA VAL A 107 14.43 -3.10 -2.13
C VAL A 107 13.95 -3.19 -0.69
N VAL A 108 14.88 -3.44 0.24
CA VAL A 108 14.55 -3.54 1.67
C VAL A 108 13.91 -2.25 2.17
N MET A 109 14.46 -1.08 1.80
CA MET A 109 13.91 0.21 2.20
C MET A 109 12.52 0.47 1.60
N VAL A 110 12.30 0.13 0.33
CA VAL A 110 10.97 0.25 -0.29
C VAL A 110 9.96 -0.62 0.45
N LEU A 111 10.30 -1.88 0.75
CA LEU A 111 9.40 -2.76 1.48
C LEU A 111 9.14 -2.26 2.91
N LEU A 112 10.18 -1.80 3.61
CA LEU A 112 10.07 -1.28 4.98
C LEU A 112 9.17 -0.05 5.04
N VAL A 113 9.40 0.94 4.17
CA VAL A 113 8.61 2.17 4.13
C VAL A 113 7.14 1.85 3.84
N ASN A 114 6.86 0.97 2.88
CA ASN A 114 5.49 0.59 2.56
C ASN A 114 4.82 -0.26 3.65
N ALA A 115 5.57 -1.12 4.34
CA ALA A 115 5.07 -1.85 5.49
C ALA A 115 4.71 -0.91 6.64
N VAL A 116 5.57 0.06 6.96
CA VAL A 116 5.32 1.08 7.99
C VAL A 116 4.12 1.94 7.61
N TRP A 117 4.01 2.38 6.36
CA TRP A 117 2.88 3.17 5.89
C TRP A 117 1.56 2.38 5.96
N GLY A 118 1.58 1.12 5.53
CA GLY A 118 0.47 0.20 5.65
C GLY A 118 0.05 -0.01 7.11
N ALA A 119 1.01 -0.21 8.01
CA ALA A 119 0.75 -0.34 9.45
C ALA A 119 0.12 0.94 10.04
N ALA A 120 0.62 2.12 9.67
CA ALA A 120 0.08 3.40 10.11
C ALA A 120 -1.38 3.59 9.65
N ALA A 121 -1.67 3.33 8.38
CA ALA A 121 -3.04 3.34 7.86
C ALA A 121 -3.92 2.29 8.58
N GLY A 122 -3.34 1.12 8.89
CA GLY A 122 -3.91 0.07 9.73
C GLY A 122 -4.36 0.54 11.10
N LEU A 123 -3.50 1.30 11.80
CA LEU A 123 -3.80 1.86 13.10
C LEU A 123 -4.93 2.89 13.03
N VAL A 124 -4.95 3.70 11.97
CA VAL A 124 -6.07 4.63 11.72
C VAL A 124 -7.37 3.87 11.50
N ALA A 125 -7.36 2.81 10.69
CA ALA A 125 -8.54 1.97 10.46
C ALA A 125 -9.06 1.35 11.76
N LEU A 126 -8.16 0.81 12.59
CA LEU A 126 -8.50 0.24 13.89
C LEU A 126 -9.14 1.29 14.83
N ALA A 127 -8.59 2.51 14.87
CA ALA A 127 -9.13 3.61 15.66
C ALA A 127 -10.51 4.07 15.18
N VAL A 128 -10.77 4.00 13.86
CA VAL A 128 -12.09 4.30 13.30
C VAL A 128 -13.10 3.20 13.64
N GLU A 129 -12.73 1.92 13.53
CA GLU A 129 -13.61 0.80 13.90
C GLU A 129 -14.00 0.84 15.37
N SER A 130 -13.04 1.04 16.28
CA SER A 130 -13.32 1.09 17.72
C SER A 130 -14.29 2.21 18.10
N ARG A 131 -14.16 3.39 17.48
CA ARG A 131 -15.11 4.50 17.67
C ARG A 131 -16.50 4.21 17.10
N ARG A 132 -16.59 3.47 15.99
CA ARG A 132 -17.89 3.07 15.42
C ARG A 132 -18.61 2.06 16.29
N GLU A 133 -17.87 1.16 16.94
CA GLU A 133 -18.44 0.19 17.87
C GLU A 133 -18.93 0.86 19.17
N SER A 134 -18.19 1.85 19.68
CA SER A 134 -18.62 2.59 20.88
C SER A 134 -19.90 3.40 20.66
N LEU A 135 -20.13 3.94 19.46
CA LEU A 135 -21.35 4.68 19.11
C LEU A 135 -22.58 3.78 18.88
N ARG A 136 -22.38 2.46 18.75
CA ARG A 136 -23.46 1.49 18.50
C ARG A 136 -23.94 0.77 19.76
N ARG A 137 -23.24 0.95 20.87
CA ARG A 137 -23.61 0.43 22.19
C ARG A 137 -24.35 1.51 22.96
#